data_AF-A0ABD1TBS1-F1
#
_entry.id   AF-A0ABD1TBS1-F1
#
_cell.length_a   1.000
_cell.length_b   1.000
_cell.length_c   1.000
_cell.angle_alpha   90.00
_cell.angle_beta   90.00
_cell.angle_gamma   90.00
#
_symmetry.space_group_name_H-M   'P 1'
#
loop_
_entity.id
_entity.type
_entity.pdbx_description
1 polymer ?
#
loop_
_entity_poly.entity_id
_entity_poly.type
_entity_poly.pdbx_seq_one_letter_code
_entity_poly.pdbx_strand_id
1 'polypeptide(L)'
;MRLEKCWFCSSTVYPGHGIQFVRNDAKIFRFCRSKCHKNFKMKRNPRKVKWTKAYRRVHGKDMTQDATFEFERKRNRPERYDRHVAEETLKAIKKIDKVRVDREARHHEKRMKGKKAQVQKEAAKELEQSIHMVKAPAVLQKEPSLTLPKVYQKQTEDRMVE
;
A
#
# COMPACT_ATOMS: atom_id res chain seq x y z
N MET A 1 -15.44 13.89 -16.05
CA MET A 1 -15.13 13.90 -14.60
C MET A 1 -13.67 13.49 -14.41
N ARG A 2 -12.85 14.26 -13.68
CA ARG A 2 -11.41 13.98 -13.53
C ARG A 2 -11.07 13.57 -12.09
N LEU A 3 -10.34 12.48 -11.93
CA LEU A 3 -9.76 12.08 -10.65
C LEU A 3 -8.43 12.80 -10.45
N GLU A 4 -8.36 13.61 -9.42
CA GLU A 4 -7.15 14.35 -9.10
C GLU A 4 -6.32 13.63 -8.04
N LYS A 5 -5.03 13.95 -7.97
CA LYS A 5 -4.16 13.42 -6.91
C LYS A 5 -4.02 14.46 -5.82
N CYS A 6 -4.11 14.02 -4.57
CA CYS A 6 -3.86 14.89 -3.42
C CYS A 6 -2.39 15.30 -3.37
N TRP A 7 -2.15 16.58 -3.12
CA TRP A 7 -0.80 17.14 -3.05
C TRP A 7 0.06 16.50 -1.93
N PHE A 8 -0.55 16.18 -0.78
CA PHE A 8 0.18 15.67 0.39
C PHE A 8 0.29 14.14 0.41
N CYS A 9 -0.85 13.45 0.25
CA CYS A 9 -0.96 11.99 0.38
C CYS A 9 -0.69 11.24 -0.94
N SER A 10 -0.81 11.93 -2.08
CA SER A 10 -0.89 11.35 -3.44
C SER A 10 -2.02 10.34 -3.67
N SER A 11 -2.96 10.20 -2.73
CA SER A 11 -4.20 9.43 -2.93
C SER A 11 -5.11 10.12 -3.94
N THR A 12 -6.00 9.35 -4.55
CA THR A 12 -7.05 9.84 -5.45
C THR A 12 -8.06 10.70 -4.69
N VAL A 13 -8.47 11.81 -5.31
CA VAL A 13 -9.50 12.72 -4.83
C VAL A 13 -10.67 12.62 -5.79
N TYR A 14 -11.78 12.07 -5.30
CA TYR A 14 -13.02 12.01 -6.03
C TYR A 14 -13.76 13.35 -5.93
N PRO A 15 -14.55 13.72 -6.94
CA PRO A 15 -15.41 14.92 -6.90
C PRO A 15 -16.33 14.91 -5.68
N GLY A 16 -16.56 16.10 -5.11
CA GLY A 16 -17.29 16.27 -3.86
C GLY A 16 -16.49 15.89 -2.60
N HIS A 17 -15.25 15.42 -2.73
CA HIS A 17 -14.42 15.03 -1.58
C HIS A 17 -13.21 15.94 -1.39
N GLY A 18 -12.84 16.15 -0.13
CA GLY A 18 -11.63 16.87 0.24
C GLY A 18 -11.78 18.40 0.22
N ILE A 19 -10.63 19.09 0.18
CA ILE A 19 -10.57 20.56 0.21
C ILE A 19 -9.57 21.01 -0.86
N GLN A 20 -9.89 22.11 -1.54
CA GLN A 20 -8.99 22.81 -2.45
C GLN A 20 -8.51 24.11 -1.80
N PHE A 21 -7.20 24.32 -1.75
CA PHE A 21 -6.58 25.57 -1.35
C PHE A 21 -5.93 26.23 -2.57
N VAL A 22 -6.30 27.47 -2.87
CA VAL A 22 -5.69 28.27 -3.93
C VAL A 22 -4.79 29.29 -3.27
N ARG A 23 -3.52 29.31 -3.65
CA ARG A 23 -2.54 30.27 -3.16
C ARG A 23 -2.45 31.46 -4.11
N ASN A 24 -1.97 32.60 -3.61
CA ASN A 24 -1.87 33.86 -4.38
C ASN A 24 -1.06 33.74 -5.69
N ASP A 25 -0.15 32.76 -5.80
CA ASP A 25 0.58 32.45 -7.04
C ASP A 25 -0.23 31.61 -8.04
N ALA A 26 -1.56 31.60 -7.91
CA ALA A 26 -2.51 30.78 -8.65
C ALA A 26 -2.27 29.26 -8.56
N LYS A 27 -1.42 28.78 -7.63
CA LYS A 27 -1.20 27.35 -7.46
C LYS A 27 -2.34 26.72 -6.68
N ILE A 28 -2.89 25.66 -7.26
CA ILE A 28 -4.00 24.90 -6.72
C ILE A 28 -3.46 23.67 -5.97
N PHE A 29 -3.74 23.60 -4.67
CA PHE A 29 -3.44 22.45 -3.83
C PHE A 29 -4.73 21.70 -3.51
N ARG A 30 -4.86 20.46 -3.98
CA ARG A 30 -6.00 19.59 -3.68
C ARG A 30 -5.62 18.63 -2.55
N PHE A 31 -6.51 18.46 -1.57
CA PHE A 31 -6.30 17.58 -0.43
C PHE A 31 -7.37 16.50 -0.34
N CYS A 32 -6.95 15.24 -0.13
CA CYS A 32 -7.85 14.10 0.03
C CYS A 32 -8.73 14.19 1.29
N ARG A 33 -8.24 14.78 2.38
CA ARG A 33 -8.91 14.81 3.70
C ARG A 33 -8.32 15.90 4.60
N SER A 34 -9.04 16.26 5.65
CA SER A 34 -8.64 17.29 6.63
C SER A 34 -7.25 17.02 7.25
N LYS A 35 -6.88 15.74 7.47
CA LYS A 35 -5.52 15.34 7.90
C LYS A 35 -4.42 15.90 6.99
N CYS A 36 -4.60 15.82 5.68
CA CYS A 36 -3.60 16.30 4.71
C CYS A 36 -3.54 17.82 4.70
N HIS A 37 -4.70 18.47 4.76
CA HIS A 37 -4.81 19.91 4.80
C HIS A 37 -4.19 20.50 6.08
N LYS A 38 -4.46 19.92 7.26
CA LYS A 38 -3.84 20.34 8.53
C LYS A 38 -2.31 20.17 8.51
N ASN A 39 -1.80 19.04 8.01
CA ASN A 39 -0.35 18.83 7.88
C ASN A 39 0.31 19.83 6.92
N PHE A 40 -0.38 20.21 5.84
CA PHE A 40 0.07 21.25 4.93
C PHE A 40 0.12 22.62 5.63
N LYS A 41 -0.93 22.99 6.39
CA LYS A 41 -0.94 24.23 7.19
C LYS A 41 0.17 24.27 8.24
N MET A 42 0.49 23.12 8.85
CA MET A 42 1.64 22.96 9.75
C MET A 42 3.00 22.93 9.02
N LYS A 43 3.04 23.18 7.70
CA LYS A 43 4.25 23.19 6.86
C LYS A 43 5.07 21.90 6.95
N ARG A 44 4.44 20.76 7.23
CA ARG A 44 5.14 19.47 7.29
C ARG A 44 5.55 19.04 5.88
N ASN A 45 6.78 18.59 5.71
CA ASN A 45 7.26 18.11 4.41
C ASN A 45 6.75 16.68 4.15
N PRO A 46 5.93 16.43 3.10
CA PRO A 46 5.41 15.10 2.81
C PRO A 46 6.50 14.06 2.56
N ARG A 47 7.69 14.45 2.10
CA ARG A 47 8.84 13.55 1.90
C ARG A 47 9.41 12.98 3.19
N LYS A 48 9.19 13.64 4.32
CA LYS A 48 9.62 13.18 5.67
C LYS A 48 8.51 12.41 6.41
N VAL A 49 7.27 12.45 5.92
CA VAL A 49 6.12 11.83 6.58
C VAL A 49 5.91 10.40 6.09
N LYS A 50 6.20 9.42 6.95
CA LYS A 50 6.35 7.98 6.62
C LYS A 50 5.19 7.34 5.85
N TRP A 51 3.96 7.81 6.03
CA TRP A 51 2.76 7.21 5.45
C TRP A 51 2.41 7.75 4.05
N THR A 52 3.06 8.82 3.58
CA THR A 52 2.78 9.39 2.25
C THR A 52 3.44 8.56 1.16
N LYS A 53 2.90 8.61 -0.05
CA LYS A 53 3.54 8.03 -1.24
C LYS A 53 4.85 8.75 -1.60
N ALA A 54 4.94 10.05 -1.34
CA ALA A 54 6.17 10.83 -1.54
C ALA A 54 7.35 10.28 -0.71
N TYR A 55 7.13 9.97 0.57
CA TYR A 55 8.12 9.31 1.42
C TYR A 55 8.49 7.94 0.86
N ARG A 56 7.49 7.12 0.51
CA ARG A 56 7.72 5.77 -0.02
C ARG A 56 8.59 5.78 -1.29
N ARG A 57 8.36 6.73 -2.19
CA ARG A 57 9.16 6.92 -3.41
C ARG A 57 10.62 7.26 -3.11
N VAL A 58 10.86 8.25 -2.24
CA VAL A 58 12.24 8.71 -1.91
C VAL A 58 13.02 7.63 -1.16
N HIS A 59 12.35 6.84 -0.32
CA HIS A 59 12.98 5.77 0.46
C HIS A 59 12.97 4.40 -0.25
N GLY A 60 12.74 4.34 -1.56
CA GLY A 60 12.81 3.11 -2.35
C GLY A 60 11.81 2.01 -1.93
N LYS A 61 10.69 2.38 -1.29
CA LYS A 61 9.65 1.42 -0.87
C LYS A 61 8.73 1.01 -2.03
N ASP A 62 8.46 1.95 -2.93
CA ASP A 62 7.64 1.76 -4.12
C ASP A 62 8.56 1.78 -5.36
N MET A 63 8.18 1.05 -6.41
CA MET A 63 8.88 1.08 -7.70
C MET A 63 8.74 2.48 -8.31
N THR A 64 9.85 3.14 -8.67
CA THR A 64 9.84 4.55 -9.09
C THR A 64 10.11 4.76 -10.57
N GLN A 65 10.83 3.84 -11.20
CA GLN A 65 11.21 3.85 -12.60
C GLN A 65 10.60 2.62 -13.27
N ASP A 66 9.46 2.79 -13.92
CA ASP A 66 8.81 1.75 -14.71
C ASP A 66 8.14 2.35 -15.93
N ALA A 67 8.21 1.65 -17.06
CA ALA A 67 7.61 2.08 -18.32
C ALA A 67 6.08 2.16 -18.23
N THR A 68 5.45 1.41 -17.31
CA THR A 68 3.99 1.47 -17.12
C THR A 68 3.50 2.85 -16.68
N PHE A 69 4.34 3.65 -16.01
CA PHE A 69 3.98 4.99 -15.56
C PHE A 69 3.90 6.01 -16.69
N GLU A 70 4.54 5.76 -17.83
CA GLU A 70 4.52 6.68 -18.97
C GLU A 70 3.14 6.78 -19.62
N PHE A 71 2.33 5.73 -19.50
CA PHE A 71 0.97 5.70 -20.03
C PHE A 71 -0.01 6.60 -19.27
N GLU A 72 0.25 6.92 -17.99
CA GLU A 72 -0.59 7.81 -17.17
C GLU A 72 -0.33 9.31 -17.42
N ARG A 73 0.52 9.66 -18.39
CA ARG A 73 0.90 11.05 -18.69
C ARG A 73 -0.29 11.92 -19.08
N LYS A 74 -0.26 13.19 -18.68
CA LYS A 74 -1.25 14.19 -19.09
C LYS A 74 -1.02 14.57 -20.56
N ARG A 75 -2.01 14.30 -21.42
CA ARG A 75 -2.03 14.77 -22.81
C ARG A 75 -2.60 16.20 -22.85
N ASN A 76 -1.83 17.14 -23.39
CA ASN A 76 -2.27 18.54 -23.56
C ASN A 76 -2.90 18.79 -24.95
N ARG A 77 -2.61 17.93 -25.94
CA ARG A 77 -3.22 17.97 -27.27
C ARG A 77 -4.31 16.90 -27.35
N PRO A 78 -5.56 17.27 -27.65
CA PRO A 78 -6.60 16.28 -27.93
C PRO A 78 -6.40 15.69 -29.33
N GLU A 79 -6.76 14.42 -29.47
CA GLU A 79 -6.86 13.72 -30.75
C GLU A 79 -8.33 13.68 -31.17
N ARG A 80 -8.59 13.53 -32.48
CA ARG A 80 -9.95 13.29 -32.96
C ARG A 80 -10.42 11.94 -32.42
N TYR A 81 -11.71 11.86 -32.09
CA TYR A 81 -12.29 10.62 -31.60
C TYR A 81 -12.33 9.57 -32.72
N ASP A 82 -11.82 8.39 -32.41
CA ASP A 82 -11.95 7.18 -33.20
C ASP A 82 -12.40 6.05 -32.27
N ARG A 83 -13.48 5.36 -32.67
CA ARG A 83 -14.07 4.28 -31.88
C ARG A 83 -13.12 3.09 -31.76
N HIS A 84 -12.41 2.74 -32.83
CA HIS A 84 -11.49 1.60 -32.83
C HIS A 84 -10.35 1.84 -31.83
N VAL A 85 -9.74 3.03 -31.89
CA VAL A 85 -8.68 3.45 -30.94
C VAL A 85 -9.20 3.46 -29.50
N ALA A 86 -10.44 3.91 -29.27
CA ALA A 86 -11.05 3.89 -27.94
C ALA A 86 -11.22 2.44 -27.41
N GLU A 87 -11.68 1.51 -28.24
CA GLU A 87 -11.87 0.10 -27.85
C GLU A 87 -10.53 -0.60 -27.57
N GLU A 88 -9.51 -0.38 -28.42
CA GLU A 88 -8.16 -0.92 -28.21
C GLU A 88 -7.50 -0.36 -26.95
N THR A 89 -7.66 0.94 -26.69
CA THR A 89 -7.09 1.57 -25.49
C THR A 89 -7.72 1.02 -24.21
N LEU A 90 -9.03 0.75 -24.18
CA LEU A 90 -9.70 0.12 -23.04
C LEU A 90 -9.17 -1.30 -22.77
N LYS A 91 -8.91 -2.09 -23.81
CA LYS A 91 -8.27 -3.42 -23.69
C LYS A 91 -6.83 -3.30 -23.17
N ALA A 92 -6.07 -2.34 -23.70
CA ALA A 92 -4.68 -2.10 -23.30
C ALA A 92 -4.56 -1.67 -21.83
N ILE A 93 -5.45 -0.80 -21.33
CA ILE A 93 -5.44 -0.31 -19.94
C ILE A 93 -5.49 -1.46 -18.94
N LYS A 94 -6.40 -2.44 -19.13
CA LYS A 94 -6.53 -3.60 -18.24
C LYS A 94 -5.25 -4.44 -18.21
N LYS A 95 -4.63 -4.65 -19.36
CA LYS A 95 -3.37 -5.39 -19.49
C LYS A 95 -2.22 -4.67 -18.81
N ILE A 96 -2.10 -3.35 -18.99
CA ILE A 96 -1.07 -2.52 -18.35
C ILE A 96 -1.21 -2.54 -16.83
N ASP A 97 -2.44 -2.44 -16.31
CA ASP A 97 -2.68 -2.46 -14.86
C ASP A 97 -2.28 -3.80 -14.24
N LYS A 98 -2.61 -4.92 -14.89
CA LYS A 98 -2.15 -6.26 -14.46
C LYS A 98 -0.62 -6.33 -14.39
N VAL A 99 0.06 -5.90 -15.46
CA VAL A 99 1.54 -5.88 -15.52
C VAL A 99 2.13 -5.01 -14.40
N ARG A 100 1.51 -3.87 -14.11
CA ARG A 100 1.95 -2.99 -13.02
C ARG A 100 1.81 -3.68 -11.66
N VAL A 101 0.66 -4.28 -11.36
CA VAL A 101 0.42 -4.99 -10.09
C VAL A 101 1.43 -6.14 -9.91
N ASP A 102 1.67 -6.93 -10.96
CA ASP A 102 2.63 -8.04 -10.92
C ASP A 102 4.07 -7.55 -10.65
N ARG A 103 4.47 -6.44 -11.29
CA ARG A 103 5.79 -5.81 -11.08
C ARG A 103 5.94 -5.23 -9.68
N GLU A 104 4.92 -4.57 -9.16
CA GLU A 104 4.89 -4.06 -7.79
C GLU A 104 4.99 -5.18 -6.75
N ALA A 105 4.26 -6.27 -6.96
CA ALA A 105 4.32 -7.46 -6.10
C ALA A 105 5.73 -8.06 -6.07
N ARG A 106 6.37 -8.20 -7.24
CA ARG A 106 7.75 -8.68 -7.35
C ARG A 106 8.76 -7.76 -6.65
N HIS A 107 8.59 -6.44 -6.78
CA HIS A 107 9.42 -5.47 -6.06
C HIS A 107 9.27 -5.61 -4.54
N HIS A 108 8.04 -5.80 -4.07
CA HIS A 108 7.76 -6.03 -2.66
C HIS A 108 8.40 -7.33 -2.15
N GLU A 109 8.27 -8.43 -2.89
CA GLU A 109 8.87 -9.72 -2.56
C GLU A 109 10.40 -9.61 -2.45
N LYS A 110 11.06 -9.03 -3.45
CA LYS A 110 12.52 -8.80 -3.43
C LYS A 110 12.96 -8.00 -2.21
N ARG A 111 12.19 -6.99 -1.81
CA ARG A 111 12.47 -6.17 -0.61
C ARG A 111 12.31 -6.93 0.71
N MET A 112 11.38 -7.89 0.76
CA MET A 112 11.11 -8.70 1.95
C MET A 112 11.97 -9.97 2.02
N LYS A 113 12.69 -10.30 0.94
CA LYS A 113 13.62 -11.42 0.89
C LYS A 113 14.65 -11.30 2.02
N GLY A 114 14.90 -12.41 2.73
CA GLY A 114 15.85 -12.47 3.84
C GLY A 114 15.29 -12.09 5.21
N LYS A 115 14.19 -11.31 5.27
CA LYS A 115 13.60 -10.91 6.56
C LYS A 115 13.12 -12.11 7.40
N LYS A 116 12.56 -13.15 6.77
CA LYS A 116 12.14 -14.37 7.46
C LYS A 116 13.30 -15.06 8.19
N ALA A 117 14.44 -15.19 7.53
CA ALA A 117 15.63 -15.80 8.13
C ALA A 117 16.18 -14.95 9.28
N GLN A 118 16.17 -13.62 9.14
CA GLN A 118 16.55 -12.72 10.23
C GLN A 118 15.62 -12.87 11.44
N VAL A 119 14.31 -12.89 11.22
CA VAL A 119 13.32 -13.08 12.30
C VAL A 119 13.51 -14.43 13.00
N GLN A 120 13.80 -15.51 12.26
CA GLN A 120 14.10 -16.81 12.87
C GLN A 120 15.36 -16.78 13.73
N LYS A 121 16.43 -16.10 13.28
CA LYS A 121 17.67 -15.94 14.06
C LYS A 121 17.43 -15.12 15.32
N GLU A 122 16.67 -14.03 15.22
CA GLU A 122 16.30 -13.18 16.36
C GLU A 122 15.46 -13.97 17.36
N ALA A 123 14.44 -14.72 16.90
CA ALA A 123 13.61 -15.57 17.75
C ALA A 123 14.42 -16.68 18.44
N ALA A 124 15.37 -17.32 17.75
CA ALA A 124 16.26 -18.31 18.35
C ALA A 124 17.11 -17.69 19.47
N LYS A 125 17.67 -16.50 19.22
CA LYS A 125 18.45 -15.75 20.22
C LYS A 125 17.59 -15.33 21.42
N GLU A 126 16.35 -14.91 21.19
CA GLU A 126 15.41 -14.59 22.26
C GLU A 126 15.11 -15.82 23.11
N LEU A 127 14.84 -16.99 22.49
CA LEU A 127 14.63 -18.25 23.21
C LEU A 127 15.84 -18.63 24.07
N GLU A 128 17.07 -18.49 23.55
CA GLU A 128 18.31 -18.75 24.30
C GLU A 128 18.49 -17.82 25.51
N GLN A 129 18.13 -16.54 25.38
CA GLN A 129 18.24 -15.56 26.47
C GLN A 129 17.11 -15.71 27.50
N SER A 130 15.93 -16.12 27.05
CA SER A 130 14.70 -16.17 27.85
C SER A 130 14.25 -17.60 28.18
N ILE A 131 15.18 -18.56 28.22
CA ILE A 131 14.90 -19.97 28.56
C ILE A 131 14.07 -20.09 29.85
N HIS A 132 14.37 -19.26 30.85
CA HIS A 132 13.69 -19.23 32.14
C HIS A 132 12.19 -18.89 32.08
N MET A 133 11.73 -18.16 31.05
CA MET A 133 10.32 -17.82 30.86
C MET A 133 9.54 -18.94 30.14
N VAL A 134 10.26 -19.87 29.49
CA VAL A 134 9.67 -20.96 28.71
C VAL A 134 9.59 -22.21 29.58
N LYS A 135 8.36 -22.56 30.01
CA LYS A 135 8.13 -23.85 30.67
C LYS A 135 8.33 -25.00 29.67
N ALA A 136 9.01 -26.06 30.09
CA ALA A 136 9.21 -27.24 29.25
C ALA A 136 7.86 -27.81 28.79
N PRO A 137 7.71 -28.21 27.50
CA PRO A 137 6.44 -28.68 26.95
C PRO A 137 5.89 -29.92 27.69
N ALA A 138 6.77 -30.74 28.29
CA ALA A 138 6.38 -31.88 29.12
C ALA A 138 5.65 -31.47 30.43
N VAL A 139 5.94 -30.28 30.98
CA VAL A 139 5.26 -29.76 32.18
C VAL A 139 3.83 -29.34 31.85
N LEU A 140 3.59 -28.79 30.64
CA LEU A 140 2.24 -28.46 30.17
C LEU A 140 1.38 -29.71 29.89
N GLN A 141 1.99 -30.83 29.50
CA GLN A 141 1.27 -32.09 29.30
C GLN A 141 0.85 -32.75 30.61
N LYS A 142 1.58 -32.51 31.71
CA LYS A 142 1.26 -33.06 33.04
C LYS A 142 0.14 -32.30 33.76
N GLU A 143 -0.03 -31.01 33.46
CA GLU A 143 -1.11 -30.19 34.01
C GLU A 143 -2.02 -29.63 32.90
N PRO A 144 -3.05 -30.38 32.46
CA PRO A 144 -3.95 -29.94 31.40
C PRO A 144 -4.77 -28.70 31.77
N SER A 145 -4.89 -28.36 33.05
CA SER A 145 -5.54 -27.14 33.58
C SER A 145 -4.83 -25.84 33.20
N LEU A 146 -3.55 -25.90 32.81
CA LEU A 146 -2.76 -24.74 32.39
C LEU A 146 -2.79 -24.50 30.86
N THR A 147 -3.48 -25.35 30.10
CA THR A 147 -3.63 -25.18 28.65
C THR A 147 -4.81 -24.27 28.34
N LEU A 148 -4.61 -23.28 27.46
CA LEU A 148 -5.73 -22.52 26.91
C LEU A 148 -6.66 -23.49 26.18
N PRO A 149 -7.99 -23.42 26.37
CA PRO A 149 -8.91 -24.29 25.66
C PRO A 149 -8.69 -24.11 24.16
N LYS A 150 -8.53 -25.22 23.43
CA LYS A 150 -8.42 -25.20 21.96
C LYS A 150 -9.65 -24.49 21.41
N VAL A 151 -9.46 -23.25 20.93
CA VAL A 151 -10.50 -22.54 20.19
C VAL A 151 -10.71 -23.31 18.90
N TYR A 152 -11.79 -24.08 18.86
CA TYR A 152 -12.21 -24.79 17.66
C TYR A 152 -12.65 -23.72 16.65
N GLN A 153 -11.77 -23.36 15.73
CA GLN A 153 -12.15 -22.53 14.60
C GLN A 153 -13.09 -23.38 13.74
N LYS A 154 -14.40 -23.14 13.87
CA LYS A 154 -15.39 -23.65 12.93
C LYS A 154 -14.97 -23.15 11.54
N GLN A 155 -14.49 -24.06 10.70
CA GLN A 155 -14.35 -23.79 9.27
C GLN A 155 -15.77 -23.48 8.78
N THR A 156 -16.03 -22.21 8.50
CA THR A 156 -17.21 -21.84 7.72
C THR A 156 -16.94 -22.33 6.32
N GLU A 157 -17.57 -23.44 5.94
CA GLU A 157 -17.68 -23.86 4.55
C GLU A 157 -18.37 -22.72 3.79
N ASP A 158 -17.60 -21.93 3.05
CA ASP A 158 -18.14 -21.02 2.06
C ASP A 158 -18.83 -21.89 0.99
N ARG A 159 -20.16 -21.99 1.12
CA ARG A 159 -21.05 -22.48 0.07
C ARG A 159 -20.76 -21.68 -1.19
N MET A 160 -20.20 -22.36 -2.19
CA MET A 160 -20.31 -21.93 -3.58
C MET A 160 -21.80 -21.78 -3.88
N VAL A 161 -22.25 -20.55 -4.09
CA VAL A 161 -23.49 -20.26 -4.78
C VAL A 161 -23.10 -19.90 -6.21
N GLU A 162 -23.78 -20.60 -7.12
CA GLU A 162 -23.73 -20.52 -8.58
C GLU A 162 -23.73 -19.10 -9.15
#